data_AF-A0A8J8G9B8-F1
#
_entry.id   AF-A0A8J8G9B8-F1
#
_cell.length_a   1.000
_cell.length_b   1.000
_cell.length_c   1.000
_cell.angle_alpha   90.00
_cell.angle_beta   90.00
_cell.angle_gamma   90.00
#
_symmetry.space_group_name_H-M   'P 1'
#
loop_
_entity.id
_entity.type
_entity.pdbx_description
1 polymer ?
#
loop_
_entity_poly.entity_id
_entity_poly.type
_entity_poly.pdbx_seq_one_letter_code
_entity_poly.pdbx_strand_id
1 'polypeptide(L)'
;MLIYAIQSCSWGKFQVMGKYYNYLYSTPNEMEEAMNMCEVQHFAYFKTYLKDVTGGTMIKAMKEKNWNKIAELYNGLDYAKNNYHTKMKNEYDKL
;
A
#
# COMPACT_ATOMS: atom_id res chain seq x y z
N MET A 1 -11.80 -22.01 3.08
CA MET A 1 -12.71 -20.84 3.07
C MET A 1 -12.07 -19.61 3.71
N LEU A 2 -11.44 -19.73 4.89
CA LEU A 2 -10.80 -18.61 5.60
C LEU A 2 -9.64 -17.92 4.85
N ILE A 3 -8.82 -18.67 4.09
CA ILE A 3 -7.69 -18.09 3.34
C ILE A 3 -8.12 -17.05 2.30
N TYR A 4 -9.27 -17.24 1.66
CA TYR A 4 -9.78 -16.30 0.64
C TYR A 4 -10.34 -15.04 1.28
N ALA A 5 -10.91 -15.15 2.48
CA ALA A 5 -11.37 -13.99 3.25
C ALA A 5 -10.18 -13.08 3.60
N ILE A 6 -9.08 -13.65 4.12
CA ILE A 6 -7.86 -12.91 4.46
C ILE A 6 -7.29 -12.16 3.24
N GLN A 7 -7.22 -12.83 2.09
CA GLN A 7 -6.70 -12.24 0.85
C GLN A 7 -7.59 -11.13 0.29
N SER A 8 -8.89 -11.16 0.58
CA SER A 8 -9.88 -10.20 0.06
C SER A 8 -9.97 -8.93 0.90
N CYS A 9 -9.37 -8.91 2.09
CA CYS A 9 -9.36 -7.76 2.98
C CYS A 9 -8.13 -6.85 2.74
N SER A 10 -8.28 -5.57 3.04
CA SER A 10 -7.16 -4.62 3.16
C SER A 10 -6.68 -4.57 4.61
N TRP A 11 -5.36 -4.51 4.81
CA TRP A 11 -4.74 -4.70 6.12
C TRP A 11 -3.91 -3.50 6.58
N GLY A 12 -3.95 -3.27 7.90
CA GLY A 12 -3.14 -2.28 8.61
C GLY A 12 -3.44 -0.82 8.25
N LYS A 13 -2.61 0.09 8.77
CA LYS A 13 -2.76 1.54 8.55
C LYS A 13 -2.75 1.96 7.08
N PHE A 14 -2.00 1.24 6.26
CA PHE A 14 -1.82 1.57 4.85
C PHE A 14 -2.89 0.92 3.96
N GLN A 15 -3.72 0.00 4.47
CA GLN A 15 -4.81 -0.62 3.71
C GLN A 15 -4.33 -1.36 2.44
N VAL A 16 -3.22 -2.08 2.53
CA VAL A 16 -2.72 -2.93 1.43
C VAL A 16 -3.53 -4.24 1.39
N MET A 17 -3.94 -4.69 0.20
CA MET A 17 -4.71 -5.93 0.05
C MET A 17 -3.93 -7.17 0.50
N GLY A 18 -4.62 -8.11 1.17
CA GLY A 18 -4.04 -9.36 1.66
C GLY A 18 -3.62 -10.33 0.55
N LYS A 19 -4.13 -10.16 -0.68
CA LYS A 19 -3.74 -11.00 -1.83
C LYS A 19 -2.24 -10.95 -2.17
N TYR A 20 -1.51 -9.94 -1.69
CA TYR A 20 -0.07 -9.79 -1.90
C TYR A 20 0.78 -10.39 -0.77
N TYR A 21 0.19 -11.20 0.12
CA TYR A 21 0.89 -11.76 1.28
C TYR A 21 2.19 -12.45 0.89
N ASN A 22 2.22 -13.14 -0.25
CA ASN A 22 3.32 -13.97 -0.74
C ASN A 22 4.61 -13.19 -1.07
N TYR A 23 4.57 -11.86 -1.11
CA TYR A 23 5.77 -11.04 -1.26
C TYR A 23 6.57 -10.89 0.04
N LEU A 24 5.98 -11.19 1.20
CA LEU A 24 6.63 -11.06 2.50
C LEU A 24 6.41 -12.25 3.45
N TYR A 25 5.29 -12.95 3.31
CA TYR A 25 4.85 -14.01 4.21
C TYR A 25 4.57 -15.31 3.42
N SER A 26 4.74 -16.45 4.09
CA SER A 26 4.56 -17.77 3.47
C SER A 26 3.09 -18.14 3.34
N THR A 27 2.24 -17.65 4.24
CA THR A 27 0.80 -17.93 4.24
C THR A 27 -0.06 -16.69 4.55
N PRO A 28 -1.35 -16.68 4.16
CA PRO A 28 -2.26 -15.61 4.54
C PRO A 28 -2.40 -15.46 6.07
N ASN A 29 -2.40 -16.56 6.81
CA ASN A 29 -2.51 -16.56 8.27
C ASN A 29 -1.29 -15.89 8.94
N GLU A 30 -0.08 -16.16 8.43
CA GLU A 30 1.14 -15.50 8.92
C GLU A 30 1.08 -13.98 8.70
N MET A 31 0.55 -13.55 7.55
CA MET A 31 0.31 -12.14 7.29
C MET A 31 -0.72 -11.56 8.26
N GLU A 32 -1.83 -12.25 8.54
CA GLU A 32 -2.85 -11.82 9.50
C GLU A 32 -2.26 -11.64 10.91
N GLU A 33 -1.46 -12.61 11.38
CA GLU A 33 -0.77 -12.52 12.67
C GLU A 33 0.18 -11.32 12.71
N ALA A 34 0.98 -11.11 11.66
CA ALA A 34 1.88 -9.97 11.57
C ALA A 34 1.12 -8.63 11.56
N MET A 35 0.00 -8.55 10.83
CA MET A 35 -0.84 -7.35 10.78
C MET A 35 -1.55 -7.07 12.12
N ASN A 36 -1.78 -8.08 12.96
CA ASN A 36 -2.34 -7.87 14.30
C ASN A 36 -1.26 -7.55 15.36
N MET A 37 0.02 -7.73 15.05
CA MET A 37 1.11 -7.56 16.01
C MET A 37 1.46 -6.10 16.28
N CYS A 38 1.82 -5.33 15.24
CA CYS A 38 2.22 -3.93 15.42
C CYS A 38 2.26 -3.14 14.10
N GLU A 39 2.33 -1.81 14.23
CA GLU A 39 2.40 -0.89 13.08
C GLU A 39 3.70 -1.03 12.28
N VAL A 40 4.77 -1.54 12.90
CA VAL A 40 6.04 -1.82 12.20
C VAL A 40 5.82 -2.90 11.13
N GLN A 41 4.99 -3.91 11.40
CA GLN A 41 4.64 -4.91 10.40
C GLN A 41 3.77 -4.33 9.29
N HIS A 42 2.84 -3.42 9.62
CA HIS A 42 2.07 -2.71 8.60
C HIS A 42 2.98 -1.93 7.66
N PHE A 43 3.99 -1.25 8.22
CA PHE A 43 4.95 -0.48 7.44
C PHE A 43 5.88 -1.37 6.60
N ALA A 44 6.34 -2.50 7.14
CA ALA A 44 7.14 -3.48 6.40
C ALA A 44 6.37 -4.01 5.19
N TYR A 45 5.11 -4.40 5.39
CA TYR A 45 4.25 -4.89 4.31
C TYR A 45 3.94 -3.81 3.27
N PHE A 46 3.69 -2.58 3.72
CA PHE A 46 3.52 -1.43 2.83
C PHE A 46 4.78 -1.16 1.99
N LYS A 47 5.97 -1.17 2.59
CA LYS A 47 7.24 -1.01 1.85
C LYS A 47 7.42 -2.09 0.80
N THR A 48 7.13 -3.35 1.13
CA THR A 48 7.16 -4.47 0.17
C THR A 48 6.16 -4.25 -0.97
N TYR A 49 4.95 -3.76 -0.68
CA TYR A 49 3.99 -3.40 -1.72
C TYR A 49 4.55 -2.33 -2.67
N LEU A 50 5.05 -1.22 -2.12
CA LEU A 50 5.61 -0.13 -2.93
C LEU A 50 6.78 -0.60 -3.80
N LYS A 51 7.65 -1.46 -3.28
CA LYS A 51 8.86 -1.91 -3.97
C LYS A 51 8.57 -3.04 -4.94
N ASP A 52 8.00 -4.13 -4.45
CA ASP A 52 7.98 -5.41 -5.17
C ASP A 52 6.65 -5.60 -5.92
N VAL A 53 5.51 -5.24 -5.32
CA VAL A 53 4.20 -5.39 -5.98
C VAL A 53 4.00 -4.37 -7.11
N THR A 54 4.43 -3.11 -6.91
CA THR A 54 4.35 -2.10 -7.99
C THR A 54 5.53 -2.16 -8.98
N GLY A 55 6.46 -3.10 -8.82
CA GLY A 55 7.67 -3.19 -9.64
C GLY A 55 8.55 -1.95 -9.55
N GLY A 56 8.60 -1.30 -8.38
CA GLY A 56 9.38 -0.08 -8.12
C GLY A 56 8.85 1.20 -8.76
N THR A 57 7.77 1.14 -9.55
CA THR A 57 7.20 2.30 -10.23
C THR A 57 6.69 3.34 -9.24
N MET A 58 6.12 2.90 -8.12
CA MET A 58 5.69 3.79 -7.04
C MET A 58 6.86 4.51 -6.38
N ILE A 59 7.94 3.78 -6.10
CA ILE A 59 9.16 4.37 -5.52
C ILE A 59 9.76 5.41 -6.47
N LYS A 60 9.77 5.15 -7.78
CA LYS A 60 10.21 6.12 -8.78
C LYS A 60 9.34 7.38 -8.75
N ALA A 61 8.01 7.22 -8.77
CA ALA A 61 7.07 8.35 -8.73
C ALA A 61 7.24 9.19 -7.45
N MET A 62 7.49 8.56 -6.30
CA MET A 62 7.79 9.24 -5.03
C MET A 62 9.08 10.06 -5.11
N LYS A 63 10.16 9.50 -5.67
CA LYS A 63 11.44 10.22 -5.86
C LYS A 63 11.29 11.44 -6.78
N GLU A 64 10.48 11.32 -7.82
CA GLU A 64 10.19 12.39 -8.77
C GLU A 64 9.12 13.38 -8.25
N LYS A 65 8.56 13.15 -7.05
CA LYS A 65 7.43 13.91 -6.48
C LYS A 65 6.23 14.01 -7.44
N ASN A 66 5.99 12.96 -8.22
CA ASN A 66 4.87 12.90 -9.16
C ASN A 66 3.58 12.51 -8.44
N TRP A 67 2.93 13.48 -7.80
CA TRP A 67 1.72 13.29 -6.98
C TRP A 67 0.57 12.64 -7.73
N ASN A 68 0.40 12.96 -9.01
CA ASN A 68 -0.60 12.34 -9.87
C ASN A 68 -0.33 10.85 -10.04
N LYS A 69 0.93 10.49 -10.36
CA LYS A 69 1.30 9.09 -10.56
C LYS A 69 1.22 8.29 -9.26
N ILE A 70 1.62 8.87 -8.13
CA ILE A 70 1.48 8.24 -6.80
C ILE A 70 -0.01 7.99 -6.51
N ALA A 71 -0.87 8.98 -6.75
CA ALA A 71 -2.29 8.86 -6.47
C ALA A 71 -2.97 7.82 -7.37
N GLU A 72 -2.63 7.79 -8.66
CA GLU A 72 -3.11 6.83 -9.64
C GLU A 72 -2.70 5.40 -9.29
N LEU A 73 -1.40 5.18 -9.00
CA LEU A 73 -0.88 3.85 -8.67
C LEU A 73 -1.45 3.30 -7.37
N TYR A 74 -1.84 4.17 -6.42
CA TYR A 74 -2.36 3.74 -5.12
C TYR A 74 -3.88 3.63 -5.06
N ASN A 75 -4.59 4.62 -5.61
CA ASN A 75 -6.04 4.77 -5.47
C ASN A 75 -6.80 4.41 -6.76
N GLY A 76 -6.09 4.07 -7.83
CA GLY A 76 -6.66 3.73 -9.14
C GLY A 76 -6.86 4.95 -10.06
N LEU A 77 -7.31 4.68 -11.29
CA LEU A 77 -7.48 5.68 -12.35
C LEU A 77 -8.41 6.84 -11.95
N ASP A 78 -9.37 6.57 -11.07
CA ASP A 78 -10.35 7.52 -10.57
C ASP A 78 -9.83 8.38 -9.38
N TYR A 79 -8.54 8.33 -9.05
CA TYR A 79 -7.95 9.03 -7.90
C TYR A 79 -8.29 10.53 -7.84
N ALA A 80 -8.48 11.16 -9.00
CA ALA A 80 -8.76 12.58 -9.11
C ALA A 80 -10.11 12.95 -8.47
N LYS A 81 -11.11 12.04 -8.46
CA LYS A 81 -12.42 12.27 -7.84
C LYS A 81 -12.33 12.65 -6.36
N ASN A 82 -11.31 12.13 -5.67
CA ASN A 82 -11.08 12.34 -4.24
C ASN A 82 -9.94 13.34 -3.94
N ASN A 83 -9.39 13.99 -4.96
CA ASN A 83 -8.29 14.95 -4.87
C ASN A 83 -7.04 14.43 -4.16
N TYR A 84 -6.73 13.12 -4.28
CA TYR A 84 -5.60 12.52 -3.56
C TYR A 84 -4.26 13.17 -3.92
N HIS A 85 -4.02 13.44 -5.19
CA HIS A 85 -2.80 14.10 -5.69
C HIS A 85 -2.59 15.48 -5.06
N THR A 86 -3.64 16.32 -5.04
CA THR A 86 -3.61 17.66 -4.44
C THR A 86 -3.41 17.60 -2.93
N LYS A 87 -4.11 16.69 -2.24
CA LYS A 87 -3.95 16.51 -0.78
C LYS A 87 -2.53 16.12 -0.42
N MET A 88 -1.93 15.15 -1.13
CA MET A 88 -0.54 14.74 -0.89
C MET A 88 0.46 15.86 -1.16
N LYS A 89 0.31 16.58 -2.28
CA LYS A 89 1.17 17.73 -2.60
C LYS A 89 1.10 18.78 -1.51
N ASN A 90 -0.10 19.18 -1.12
CA ASN A 90 -0.31 20.24 -0.14
C ASN A 90 0.23 19.86 1.24
N GLU A 91 0.17 18.59 1.63
CA GLU A 91 0.73 18.15 2.91
C GLU A 91 2.26 18.07 2.85
N TYR A 92 2.82 17.63 1.73
CA TYR A 92 4.26 17.62 1.53
C TYR A 92 4.87 19.03 1.55
N ASP A 93 4.19 20.01 0.97
CA ASP A 93 4.65 21.41 0.92
C ASP A 93 4.64 22.09 2.31
N LYS A 94 4.08 21.46 3.36
CA LYS A 94 4.10 21.96 4.75
C LYS A 94 5.27 21.40 5.58
N LEU A 95 5.98 20.39 5.09
CA LEU A 95 7.12 19.77 5.75
C LEU A 95 8.37 20.65 5.62
#